data_AF-A0A935X4X6-F1
#
_entry.id   AF-A0A935X4X6-F1
#
_cell.length_a   1.000
_cell.length_b   1.000
_cell.length_c   1.000
_cell.angle_alpha   90.00
_cell.angle_beta   90.00
_cell.angle_gamma   90.00
#
_symmetry.space_group_name_H-M   'P 1'
#
loop_
_entity.id
_entity.type
_entity.pdbx_description
1 polymer ?
#
loop_
_entity_poly.entity_id
_entity_poly.type
_entity_poly.pdbx_seq_one_letter_code
_entity_poly.pdbx_strand_id
1 'polypeptide(L)'
;MVLALCMAGAWIIARWLGVDFKVAMLMALILAYLPLALMLALVRRHLRGQVAALPPDERAWLADLEPEIRFSQPAPGLPSPVVTVSVGVVCVNVLIIPWMVGPLAFLHYGLGVRAPAASVAALLLGFVLAWAWWSAGVTVWRRWATRRRGMPADEVQWRGEQASLLWPANHVLARTELGHLLSARKQP
;
A
#
# COMPACT_ATOMS: atom_id res chain seq x y z
N MET A 1 -8.08 -24.86 9.70
CA MET A 1 -9.13 -25.27 8.73
C MET A 1 -8.86 -24.77 7.31
N VAL A 2 -8.67 -23.47 7.08
CA VAL A 2 -8.40 -22.90 5.73
C VAL A 2 -7.12 -23.46 5.08
N LEU A 3 -6.02 -23.57 5.82
CA LEU A 3 -4.76 -24.14 5.33
C LEU A 3 -4.89 -25.61 4.86
N ALA A 4 -5.71 -26.41 5.54
CA ALA A 4 -5.96 -27.82 5.18
C ALA A 4 -6.78 -27.94 3.88
N LEU A 5 -7.77 -27.06 3.70
CA LEU A 5 -8.55 -26.93 2.46
C LEU A 5 -7.70 -26.44 1.28
N CYS A 6 -6.81 -25.46 1.51
CA CYS A 6 -5.87 -24.98 0.50
C CYS A 6 -4.86 -26.07 0.10
N MET A 7 -4.37 -26.88 1.04
CA MET A 7 -3.47 -28.01 0.73
C MET A 7 -4.17 -29.07 -0.13
N ALA A 8 -5.44 -29.40 0.17
CA ALA A 8 -6.21 -30.34 -0.64
C ALA A 8 -6.49 -29.80 -2.05
N GLY A 9 -6.85 -28.51 -2.17
CA GLY A 9 -7.03 -27.85 -3.46
C GLY A 9 -5.74 -27.76 -4.28
N ALA A 10 -4.62 -27.46 -3.63
CA ALA A 10 -3.29 -27.42 -4.26
C ALA A 10 -2.88 -28.78 -4.82
N TRP A 11 -3.19 -29.88 -4.11
CA TRP A 11 -2.90 -31.23 -4.58
C TRP A 11 -3.70 -31.59 -5.84
N ILE A 12 -4.96 -31.18 -5.92
CA ILE A 12 -5.82 -31.37 -7.10
C ILE A 12 -5.30 -30.53 -8.28
N ILE A 13 -4.99 -29.26 -8.05
CA ILE A 13 -4.47 -28.34 -9.09
C ILE A 13 -3.11 -28.81 -9.62
N ALA A 14 -2.20 -29.25 -8.75
CA ALA A 14 -0.88 -29.78 -9.12
C ALA A 14 -1.01 -31.01 -10.03
N ARG A 15 -1.94 -31.90 -9.69
CA ARG A 15 -2.19 -33.14 -10.44
C ARG A 15 -2.85 -32.90 -11.79
N TRP A 16 -3.68 -31.86 -11.90
CA TRP A 16 -4.40 -31.51 -13.14
C TRP A 16 -3.56 -30.71 -14.13
N LEU A 17 -2.76 -29.75 -13.64
CA LEU A 17 -1.93 -28.88 -14.50
C LEU A 17 -0.48 -29.36 -14.65
N GLY A 18 -0.08 -30.42 -13.95
CA GLY A 18 1.29 -30.97 -14.01
C GLY A 18 2.36 -30.02 -13.47
N VAL A 19 1.98 -29.11 -12.57
CA VAL A 19 2.87 -28.06 -12.02
C VAL A 19 3.38 -28.48 -10.64
N ASP A 20 4.57 -27.99 -10.28
CA ASP A 20 5.14 -28.18 -8.94
C ASP A 20 4.15 -27.82 -7.82
N PHE A 21 4.10 -28.65 -6.78
CA PHE A 21 3.19 -28.48 -5.65
C PHE A 21 3.29 -27.10 -4.99
N LYS A 22 4.49 -26.50 -4.95
CA LYS A 22 4.71 -25.14 -4.43
C LYS A 22 3.96 -24.08 -5.25
N VAL A 23 3.98 -24.22 -6.58
CA VAL A 23 3.28 -23.31 -7.49
C VAL A 23 1.77 -23.51 -7.40
N ALA A 24 1.32 -24.77 -7.34
CA ALA A 24 -0.09 -25.08 -7.15
C ALA A 24 -0.64 -24.58 -5.80
N MET A 25 0.18 -24.63 -4.74
CA MET A 25 -0.18 -24.10 -3.42
C MET A 25 -0.29 -22.58 -3.40
N LEU A 26 0.63 -21.88 -4.09
CA LEU A 26 0.53 -20.43 -4.33
C LEU A 26 -0.75 -20.07 -5.08
N MET A 27 -1.05 -20.80 -6.15
CA MET A 27 -2.28 -20.60 -6.94
C MET A 27 -3.54 -20.83 -6.10
N ALA A 28 -3.58 -21.89 -5.30
CA ALA A 28 -4.70 -22.18 -4.41
C ALA A 28 -4.89 -21.09 -3.34
N LEU A 29 -3.80 -20.52 -2.81
CA LEU A 29 -3.84 -19.42 -1.86
C LEU A 29 -4.38 -18.13 -2.50
N ILE A 30 -3.93 -17.80 -3.71
CA ILE A 30 -4.42 -16.64 -4.46
C ILE A 30 -5.91 -16.81 -4.80
N LEU A 31 -6.30 -17.99 -5.27
CA LEU A 31 -7.70 -18.34 -5.57
C LEU A 31 -8.61 -18.30 -4.34
N ALA A 32 -8.10 -18.67 -3.15
CA ALA A 32 -8.85 -18.56 -1.91
C ALA A 32 -8.97 -17.12 -1.40
N TYR A 33 -7.98 -16.26 -1.71
CA TYR A 33 -7.99 -14.85 -1.29
C TYR A 33 -8.92 -13.98 -2.13
N LEU A 34 -9.04 -14.27 -3.43
CA LEU A 34 -9.92 -13.56 -4.37
C LEU A 34 -11.39 -13.43 -3.91
N PRO A 35 -12.09 -14.51 -3.50
CA PRO A 35 -13.48 -14.42 -3.05
C PRO A 35 -13.62 -13.64 -1.73
N LEU A 36 -12.62 -13.71 -0.84
CA LEU A 36 -12.63 -12.93 0.40
C LEU A 36 -12.50 -11.43 0.09
N ALA A 37 -11.58 -11.06 -0.80
CA ALA A 37 -11.41 -9.68 -1.27
C ALA A 37 -12.67 -9.17 -1.98
N LEU A 38 -13.30 -10.02 -2.81
CA LEU A 38 -14.56 -9.70 -3.49
C LEU A 38 -15.70 -9.49 -2.49
N MET A 39 -15.84 -10.37 -1.49
CA MET A 39 -16.86 -10.25 -0.44
C MET A 39 -16.68 -8.95 0.37
N LEU A 40 -15.44 -8.64 0.78
CA LEU A 40 -15.12 -7.37 1.45
C LEU A 40 -15.48 -6.16 0.59
N ALA A 41 -15.20 -6.19 -0.72
CA ALA A 41 -15.55 -5.12 -1.64
C ALA A 41 -17.07 -4.95 -1.76
N LEU A 42 -17.83 -6.05 -1.83
CA LEU A 42 -19.29 -6.03 -1.90
C LEU A 42 -19.92 -5.47 -0.61
N VAL A 43 -19.44 -5.92 0.56
CA VAL A 43 -19.90 -5.43 1.86
C VAL A 43 -19.65 -3.92 1.98
N ARG A 44 -18.44 -3.46 1.65
CA ARG A 44 -18.12 -2.01 1.66
C ARG A 44 -19.03 -1.23 0.71
N ARG A 45 -19.33 -1.77 -0.47
CA ARG A 45 -20.23 -1.12 -1.43
C ARG A 45 -21.65 -1.02 -0.89
N HIS A 46 -22.15 -2.07 -0.25
CA HIS A 46 -23.47 -2.08 0.35
C HIS A 46 -23.60 -1.08 1.50
N LEU A 47 -22.62 -1.07 2.40
CA LEU A 47 -22.56 -0.11 3.52
C LEU A 47 -22.54 1.34 3.03
N ARG A 48 -21.76 1.65 1.99
CA ARG A 48 -21.77 3.00 1.39
C ARG A 48 -23.13 3.40 0.85
N GLY A 49 -23.87 2.45 0.26
CA GLY A 49 -25.24 2.67 -0.21
C GLY A 49 -26.20 2.97 0.94
N GLN A 50 -26.10 2.24 2.05
CA GLN A 50 -26.92 2.48 3.23
C GLN A 50 -26.59 3.81 3.91
N VAL A 51 -25.30 4.13 4.06
CA VAL A 51 -24.85 5.41 4.62
C VAL A 51 -25.29 6.59 3.74
N ALA A 52 -25.32 6.44 2.42
CA ALA A 52 -25.82 7.49 1.53
C ALA A 52 -27.35 7.73 1.67
N ALA A 53 -28.10 6.71 2.07
CA ALA A 53 -29.55 6.78 2.26
C ALA A 53 -29.99 7.35 3.62
N LEU A 54 -29.05 7.54 4.57
CA LEU A 54 -29.35 8.10 5.89
C LEU A 54 -29.71 9.60 5.84
N PRO A 55 -30.51 10.10 6.81
CA PRO A 55 -30.76 11.54 6.98
C PRO A 55 -29.46 12.36 7.11
N PRO A 56 -29.41 13.62 6.63
CA PRO A 56 -28.21 14.45 6.69
C PRO A 56 -27.66 14.65 8.11
N ASP A 57 -28.53 14.74 9.12
CA ASP A 57 -28.14 15.01 10.50
C ASP A 57 -27.44 13.80 11.16
N GLU A 58 -27.99 12.59 10.96
CA GLU A 58 -27.38 11.34 11.42
C GLU A 58 -26.06 11.04 10.69
N ARG A 59 -25.97 11.37 9.40
CA ARG A 59 -24.72 11.25 8.63
C ARG A 59 -23.64 12.19 9.13
N ALA A 60 -23.99 13.43 9.48
CA ALA A 60 -23.04 14.38 10.05
C ALA A 60 -22.51 13.90 11.40
N TRP A 61 -23.39 13.35 12.24
CA TRP A 61 -22.99 12.74 13.52
C TRP A 61 -22.09 11.51 13.33
N LEU A 62 -22.42 10.62 12.39
CA LEU A 62 -21.59 9.46 12.06
C LEU A 62 -20.24 9.86 11.42
N ALA A 63 -20.21 10.92 10.62
CA ALA A 63 -18.97 11.46 10.06
C ALA A 63 -18.06 12.09 11.12
N ASP A 64 -18.59 12.49 12.27
CA ASP A 64 -17.78 12.96 13.40
C ASP A 64 -17.19 11.79 14.22
N LEU A 65 -17.87 10.66 14.28
CA LEU A 65 -17.41 9.47 15.01
C LEU A 65 -16.49 8.58 14.18
N GLU A 66 -16.79 8.42 12.88
CA GLU A 66 -16.17 7.41 12.04
C GLU A 66 -15.44 8.06 10.85
N PRO A 67 -14.09 8.06 10.84
CA PRO A 67 -13.32 8.68 9.77
C PRO A 67 -13.57 8.04 8.41
N GLU A 68 -13.94 6.75 8.37
CA GLU A 68 -14.31 6.08 7.13
C GLU A 68 -15.57 6.68 6.49
N ILE A 69 -16.54 7.11 7.29
CA ILE A 69 -17.76 7.78 6.82
C ILE A 69 -17.44 9.21 6.39
N ARG A 70 -16.65 9.94 7.20
CA ARG A 70 -16.19 11.30 6.89
C ARG A 70 -15.50 11.40 5.53
N PHE A 71 -14.58 10.48 5.24
CA PHE A 71 -13.79 10.50 4.01
C PHE A 71 -14.40 9.64 2.89
N SER A 72 -15.57 9.04 3.08
CA SER A 72 -16.26 8.27 2.04
C SER A 72 -16.85 9.17 0.94
N GLN A 73 -17.21 10.41 1.27
CA GLN A 73 -17.80 11.37 0.34
C GLN A 73 -16.71 12.31 -0.18
N PRO A 74 -16.34 12.24 -1.47
CA PRO A 74 -15.43 13.22 -2.03
C PRO A 74 -16.11 14.58 -2.00
N ALA A 75 -15.44 15.59 -1.42
CA ALA A 75 -15.99 16.94 -1.42
C ALA A 75 -16.24 17.40 -2.88
N PRO A 76 -17.43 17.96 -3.18
CA PRO A 76 -17.78 18.32 -4.54
C PRO A 76 -16.78 19.31 -5.12
N GLY A 77 -16.26 19.00 -6.32
CA GLY A 77 -15.26 19.82 -7.03
C GLY A 77 -13.79 19.49 -6.74
N LEU A 78 -13.49 18.59 -5.79
CA LEU A 78 -12.12 18.13 -5.55
C LEU A 78 -11.73 16.98 -6.48
N PRO A 79 -10.45 16.88 -6.89
CA PRO A 79 -9.95 15.75 -7.65
C PRO A 79 -10.14 14.44 -6.89
N SER A 80 -10.53 13.37 -7.61
CA SER A 80 -10.81 12.06 -7.00
C SER A 80 -9.71 11.61 -6.03
N PRO A 81 -10.06 11.43 -4.74
CA PRO A 81 -9.14 10.94 -3.72
C PRO A 81 -8.48 9.60 -4.07
N VAL A 82 -9.22 8.73 -4.74
CA VAL A 82 -8.72 7.41 -5.19
C VAL A 82 -7.58 7.59 -6.18
N VAL A 83 -7.71 8.50 -7.14
CA VAL A 83 -6.65 8.77 -8.13
C VAL A 83 -5.41 9.33 -7.44
N THR A 84 -5.59 10.26 -6.50
CA THR A 84 -4.48 10.86 -5.74
C THR A 84 -3.69 9.78 -4.99
N VAL A 85 -4.37 8.83 -4.36
CA VAL A 85 -3.74 7.71 -3.64
C VAL A 85 -3.08 6.72 -4.60
N SER A 86 -3.74 6.34 -5.69
CA SER A 86 -3.18 5.43 -6.69
C SER A 86 -1.89 5.95 -7.30
N VAL A 87 -1.81 7.26 -7.58
CA VAL A 87 -0.56 7.90 -8.03
C VAL A 87 0.54 7.75 -6.98
N GLY A 88 0.21 7.92 -5.69
CA GLY A 88 1.13 7.66 -4.60
C GLY A 88 1.62 6.21 -4.60
N VAL A 89 0.72 5.23 -4.67
CA VAL A 89 1.07 3.80 -4.67
C VAL A 89 1.97 3.45 -5.85
N VAL A 90 1.65 3.93 -7.04
CA VAL A 90 2.46 3.64 -8.24
C VAL A 90 3.81 4.33 -8.17
N CYS A 91 3.86 5.64 -7.90
CA CYS A 91 5.12 6.38 -7.90
C CYS A 91 6.02 6.06 -6.70
N VAL A 92 5.45 5.68 -5.57
CA VAL A 92 6.22 5.40 -4.35
C VAL A 92 6.47 3.90 -4.21
N ASN A 93 5.42 3.07 -4.10
CA ASN A 93 5.57 1.66 -3.73
C ASN A 93 6.02 0.78 -4.90
N VAL A 94 5.52 0.98 -6.13
CA VAL A 94 5.95 0.14 -7.27
C VAL A 94 7.43 0.34 -7.58
N LEU A 95 7.95 1.56 -7.38
CA LEU A 95 9.35 1.88 -7.61
C LEU A 95 10.31 1.36 -6.51
N ILE A 96 9.80 0.89 -5.36
CA ILE A 96 10.63 0.24 -4.34
C ILE A 96 11.30 -1.03 -4.89
N ILE A 97 10.56 -1.84 -5.67
CA ILE A 97 11.06 -3.14 -6.15
C ILE A 97 12.28 -2.96 -7.06
N PRO A 98 12.26 -2.08 -8.09
CA PRO A 98 13.43 -1.75 -8.88
C PRO A 98 14.61 -1.26 -8.02
N TRP A 99 14.38 -0.43 -7.00
CA TRP A 99 15.46 0.06 -6.15
C TRP A 99 16.04 -1.04 -5.25
N MET A 100 15.20 -1.96 -4.78
CA MET A 100 15.62 -3.03 -3.88
C MET A 100 16.36 -4.15 -4.61
N VAL A 101 15.91 -4.53 -5.80
CA VAL A 101 16.46 -5.66 -6.57
C VAL A 101 17.44 -5.20 -7.64
N GLY A 102 17.35 -3.94 -8.08
CA GLY A 102 18.16 -3.37 -9.16
C GLY A 102 19.67 -3.51 -8.95
N PRO A 103 20.24 -3.13 -7.79
CA PRO A 103 21.67 -3.28 -7.54
C PRO A 103 22.14 -4.74 -7.61
N LEU A 104 21.32 -5.69 -7.12
CA LEU A 104 21.63 -7.11 -7.20
C LEU A 104 21.56 -7.61 -8.65
N ALA A 105 20.53 -7.23 -9.39
CA ALA A 105 20.39 -7.57 -10.80
C ALA A 105 21.55 -6.99 -11.63
N PHE A 106 21.94 -5.75 -11.38
CA PHE A 106 23.09 -5.12 -12.03
C PHE A 106 24.41 -5.85 -11.69
N LEU A 107 24.61 -6.25 -10.44
CA LEU A 107 25.79 -7.01 -10.03
C LEU A 107 25.86 -8.37 -10.75
N HIS A 108 24.75 -9.10 -10.81
CA HIS A 108 24.71 -10.45 -11.38
C HIS A 108 24.71 -10.47 -12.91
N TYR A 109 23.92 -9.60 -13.55
CA TYR A 109 23.72 -9.59 -15.00
C TYR A 109 24.60 -8.56 -15.72
N GLY A 110 24.95 -7.45 -15.07
CA GLY A 110 25.81 -6.41 -15.65
C GLY A 110 27.30 -6.69 -15.44
N LEU A 111 27.69 -7.07 -14.21
CA LEU A 111 29.09 -7.30 -13.85
C LEU A 111 29.48 -8.79 -13.77
N GLY A 112 28.51 -9.70 -13.83
CA GLY A 112 28.76 -11.15 -13.74
C GLY A 112 29.24 -11.64 -12.38
N VAL A 113 29.24 -10.80 -11.34
CA VAL A 113 29.76 -11.14 -10.01
C VAL A 113 28.68 -11.86 -9.21
N ARG A 114 28.93 -13.11 -8.83
CA ARG A 114 28.01 -13.93 -8.01
C ARG A 114 28.55 -14.28 -6.63
N ALA A 115 29.58 -13.57 -6.17
CA ALA A 115 30.15 -13.79 -4.86
C ALA A 115 29.08 -13.53 -3.76
N PRO A 116 28.97 -14.39 -2.73
CA PRO A 116 27.96 -14.24 -1.68
C PRO A 116 28.05 -12.90 -0.94
N ALA A 117 29.26 -12.48 -0.57
CA ALA A 117 29.49 -11.21 0.12
C ALA A 117 29.07 -10.00 -0.74
N ALA A 118 29.38 -10.02 -2.03
CA ALA A 118 28.98 -8.96 -2.96
C ALA A 118 27.45 -8.92 -3.15
N SER A 119 26.78 -10.07 -3.15
CA SER A 119 25.32 -10.16 -3.24
C SER A 119 24.64 -9.59 -1.99
N VAL A 120 25.18 -9.86 -0.80
CA VAL A 120 24.71 -9.26 0.46
C VAL A 120 24.90 -7.75 0.45
N ALA A 121 26.09 -7.27 0.05
CA ALA A 121 26.36 -5.84 -0.06
C ALA A 121 25.41 -5.13 -1.04
N ALA A 122 25.13 -5.75 -2.20
CA ALA A 122 24.18 -5.22 -3.18
C ALA A 122 22.74 -5.18 -2.66
N LEU A 123 22.30 -6.19 -1.90
CA LEU A 123 21.00 -6.20 -1.25
C LEU A 123 20.88 -5.11 -0.18
N LEU A 124 21.92 -4.92 0.65
CA LEU A 124 21.94 -3.84 1.64
C LEU A 124 21.88 -2.47 0.96
N LEU A 125 22.65 -2.27 -0.12
CA LEU A 125 22.59 -1.04 -0.90
C LEU A 125 21.19 -0.81 -1.50
N GLY A 126 20.58 -1.85 -2.07
CA GLY A 126 19.23 -1.78 -2.61
C GLY A 126 18.19 -1.44 -1.55
N PHE A 127 18.31 -2.01 -0.34
CA PHE A 127 17.46 -1.66 0.79
C PHE A 127 17.59 -0.17 1.16
N VAL A 128 18.82 0.36 1.28
CA VAL A 128 19.04 1.77 1.61
C VAL A 128 18.48 2.69 0.52
N LEU A 129 18.68 2.37 -0.76
CA LEU A 129 18.14 3.14 -1.88
C LEU A 129 16.62 3.13 -1.90
N ALA A 130 16.02 1.96 -1.73
CA ALA A 130 14.57 1.80 -1.67
C ALA A 130 13.97 2.57 -0.49
N TRP A 131 14.63 2.53 0.67
CA TRP A 131 14.23 3.28 1.86
C TRP A 131 14.30 4.80 1.64
N ALA A 132 15.40 5.29 1.06
CA ALA A 132 15.59 6.70 0.75
C ALA A 132 14.55 7.19 -0.28
N TRP A 133 14.30 6.39 -1.32
CA TRP A 133 13.27 6.67 -2.32
C TRP A 133 11.88 6.76 -1.68
N TRP A 134 11.51 5.77 -0.87
CA TRP A 134 10.22 5.75 -0.19
C TRP A 134 10.05 6.99 0.70
N SER A 135 11.03 7.31 1.54
CA SER A 135 10.96 8.47 2.45
C SER A 135 10.81 9.80 1.70
N ALA A 136 11.53 9.98 0.59
CA ALA A 136 11.43 11.17 -0.24
C ALA A 136 10.11 11.20 -1.03
N GLY A 137 9.74 10.08 -1.65
CA GLY A 137 8.54 9.92 -2.46
C GLY A 137 7.26 10.17 -1.68
N VAL A 138 7.16 9.61 -0.47
CA VAL A 138 6.06 9.88 0.46
C VAL A 138 5.93 11.36 0.78
N THR A 139 7.05 12.03 1.08
CA THR A 139 7.06 13.45 1.43
C THR A 139 6.60 14.33 0.25
N VAL A 140 7.09 14.02 -0.95
CA VAL A 140 6.72 14.73 -2.19
C VAL A 140 5.26 14.48 -2.52
N TRP A 141 4.80 13.24 -2.44
CA TRP A 141 3.41 12.87 -2.68
C TRP A 141 2.46 13.56 -1.69
N ARG A 142 2.79 13.56 -0.38
CA ARG A 142 1.99 14.24 0.65
C ARG A 142 1.83 15.73 0.33
N ARG A 143 2.94 16.41 0.00
CA ARG A 143 2.92 17.84 -0.40
C ARG A 143 2.12 18.07 -1.69
N TRP A 144 2.23 17.17 -2.66
CA TRP A 144 1.47 17.27 -3.90
C TRP A 144 -0.02 17.05 -3.66
N ALA A 145 -0.40 16.06 -2.87
CA ALA A 145 -1.78 15.78 -2.51
C ALA A 145 -2.43 16.95 -1.76
N THR A 146 -1.73 17.55 -0.78
CA THR A 146 -2.29 18.68 -0.03
C THR A 146 -2.29 19.98 -0.85
N ARG A 147 -1.19 20.33 -1.53
CA ARG A 147 -1.05 21.64 -2.19
C ARG A 147 -1.63 21.72 -3.59
N ARG A 148 -1.48 20.66 -4.39
CA ARG A 148 -1.92 20.65 -5.81
C ARG A 148 -3.31 20.07 -5.96
N ARG A 149 -3.64 19.04 -5.16
CA ARG A 149 -4.97 18.39 -5.20
C ARG A 149 -5.95 18.93 -4.16
N GLY A 150 -5.50 19.74 -3.22
CA GLY A 150 -6.36 20.35 -2.20
C GLY A 150 -6.89 19.36 -1.17
N MET A 151 -6.29 18.17 -1.07
CA MET A 151 -6.74 17.14 -0.13
C MET A 151 -6.40 17.55 1.31
N PRO A 152 -7.36 17.48 2.25
CA PRO A 152 -7.11 17.70 3.67
C PRO A 152 -6.00 16.78 4.20
N ALA A 153 -5.14 17.30 5.10
CA ALA A 153 -3.97 16.56 5.57
C ALA A 153 -4.32 15.28 6.38
N ASP A 154 -5.44 15.31 7.09
CA ASP A 154 -6.06 14.19 7.78
C ASP A 154 -6.58 13.13 6.79
N GLU A 155 -7.22 13.54 5.70
CA GLU A 155 -7.64 12.61 4.64
C GLU A 155 -6.43 11.97 3.93
N VAL A 156 -5.37 12.74 3.66
CA VAL A 156 -4.11 12.21 3.11
C VAL A 156 -3.50 11.17 4.04
N GLN A 157 -3.46 11.44 5.35
CA GLN A 157 -2.93 10.52 6.34
C GLN A 157 -3.75 9.22 6.39
N TRP A 158 -5.06 9.34 6.57
CA TRP A 158 -5.97 8.19 6.67
C TRP A 158 -5.93 7.31 5.43
N ARG A 159 -6.00 7.91 4.22
CA ARG A 159 -5.93 7.14 2.97
C ARG A 159 -4.54 6.57 2.70
N GLY A 160 -3.49 7.30 3.07
CA GLY A 160 -2.11 6.84 2.93
C GLY A 160 -1.81 5.64 3.84
N GLU A 161 -2.35 5.61 5.06
CA GLU A 161 -2.27 4.46 5.96
C GLU A 161 -3.01 3.24 5.38
N GLN A 162 -4.24 3.44 4.89
CA GLN A 162 -5.00 2.35 4.24
C GLN A 162 -4.29 1.77 3.01
N ALA A 163 -3.57 2.60 2.26
CA ALA A 163 -2.83 2.19 1.08
C ALA A 163 -1.42 1.65 1.39
N SER A 164 -1.04 1.53 2.67
CA SER A 164 0.33 1.18 3.09
C SER A 164 1.38 2.09 2.45
N LEU A 165 1.03 3.35 2.21
CA LEU A 165 1.91 4.38 1.69
C LEU A 165 2.59 5.15 2.82
N LEU A 166 1.85 5.35 3.91
CA LEU A 166 2.27 6.08 5.10
C LEU A 166 2.30 5.13 6.29
N TRP A 167 3.20 5.41 7.23
CA TRP A 167 3.12 4.76 8.54
C TRP A 167 1.98 5.36 9.36
N PRO A 168 1.40 4.58 10.29
CA PRO A 168 0.49 5.13 11.29
C PRO A 168 1.15 6.30 11.99
N ALA A 169 0.43 7.39 12.24
CA ALA A 169 0.98 8.61 12.86
C ALA A 169 1.72 8.35 14.19
N ASN A 170 1.37 7.27 14.89
CA ASN A 170 1.89 6.90 16.19
C ASN A 170 3.12 5.96 16.11
N HIS A 171 3.53 5.56 14.90
CA HIS A 171 4.58 4.57 14.71
C HIS A 171 5.96 5.22 14.65
N VAL A 172 6.97 4.58 15.25
CA VAL A 172 8.38 5.05 15.26
C VAL A 172 8.91 5.32 13.84
N LEU A 173 8.45 4.57 12.84
CA LEU A 173 8.87 4.70 11.46
C LEU A 173 8.23 5.91 10.75
N ALA A 174 7.14 6.49 11.26
CA ALA A 174 6.62 7.77 10.77
C ALA A 174 7.65 8.91 10.94
N ARG A 175 8.56 8.80 11.92
CA ARG A 175 9.67 9.76 12.10
C ARG A 175 10.73 9.68 11.01
N THR A 176 10.74 8.60 10.23
CA THR A 176 11.68 8.42 9.12
C THR A 176 11.18 9.07 7.82
N GLU A 177 9.95 9.61 7.82
CA GLU A 177 9.48 10.47 6.74
C GLU A 177 10.28 11.79 6.74
N LEU A 178 10.93 12.10 5.62
CA LEU A 178 11.73 13.32 5.45
C LEU A 178 10.93 14.61 5.76
N GLY A 179 9.61 14.61 5.55
CA GLY A 179 8.73 15.72 5.92
C GLY A 179 8.68 16.00 7.43
N HIS A 180 8.77 14.97 8.26
CA HIS A 180 8.78 15.09 9.72
C HIS A 180 10.16 15.59 10.20
N LEU A 181 11.24 15.09 9.60
CA LEU A 181 12.61 15.54 9.89
C LEU A 181 12.83 17.01 9.49
N LEU A 182 12.29 17.44 8.35
CA LEU A 182 12.38 18.83 7.89
C LEU A 182 11.52 19.80 8.71
N SER A 183 10.42 19.33 9.28
CA SER A 183 9.56 20.13 10.16
C SER A 183 10.14 20.25 11.56
N ALA A 184 10.73 19.17 12.09
CA ALA A 184 11.44 19.17 13.38
C ALA A 184 12.64 20.12 13.39
N ARG A 185 13.32 20.30 12.24
CA ARG A 185 14.45 21.24 12.12
C ARG A 185 14.04 22.72 12.07
N LYS A 186 12.75 23.02 11.97
CA LYS A 186 12.21 24.39 11.92
C LYS A 186 11.59 24.87 13.23
N GLN A 187 11.57 24.03 14.27
CA GLN A 187 11.21 24.47 15.62
C GLN A 187 12.52 24.85 16.34
N PRO A 188 12.68 26.12 16.76
CA PRO A 188 13.85 26.58 17.49
C PRO A 188 13.97 25.95 18.88
#